data_AF-A0A9P1FK42-F1
#
_entry.id   AF-A0A9P1FK42-F1
#
_cell.length_a   1.000
_cell.length_b   1.000
_cell.length_c   1.000
_cell.angle_alpha   90.00
_cell.angle_beta   90.00
_cell.angle_gamma   90.00
#
_symmetry.space_group_name_H-M   'P 1'
#
loop_
_entity.id
_entity.type
_entity.pdbx_description
1 polymer ?
#
loop_
_entity_poly.entity_id
_entity_poly.type
_entity_poly.pdbx_seq_one_letter_code
_entity_poly.pdbx_strand_id
1 'polypeptide(L)'
;MKKALGNAIGFLGRMSSQFTLIIGVVYLYYHHPKLNLKYESCSFEDEPGAKWVDCNQEWASNFGLPALPNMTTLFVGLFGIFMYRPVLLQVQGFPKNFVQYGIFLFVQGFFANFGYCGKLGVVNGFFSIFVAVLAFIAQVTGLEADRMLKIKGHKVVDCVADEQDVSRSLSEAAIKDYYPWTIMSVFFCPILGGMGVYESYQVKNLKKAKELDGARLASQNAAKWGLWAIMVGMVLIGSLTIIGVTNLPPAVVASADDDDEDQYGYGDDDDGDGDDADGDADGDGDADDAADTERRLREFLGAKTVMAADVFGQ
;
A
#
# COMPACT_ATOMS: atom_id res chain seq x y z
N MET A 1 -10.37 -3.49 31.66
CA MET A 1 -10.96 -3.52 30.31
C MET A 1 -10.20 -2.67 29.29
N LYS A 2 -10.06 -1.34 29.48
CA LYS A 2 -9.35 -0.46 28.52
C LYS A 2 -7.93 -0.92 28.13
N LYS A 3 -7.12 -1.33 29.11
CA LYS A 3 -5.75 -1.85 28.90
C LYS A 3 -5.74 -3.11 28.01
N ALA A 4 -6.63 -4.06 28.31
CA ALA A 4 -6.76 -5.30 27.55
C ALA A 4 -7.12 -5.02 26.08
N LEU A 5 -8.03 -4.08 25.83
CA LEU A 5 -8.40 -3.67 24.47
C LEU A 5 -7.24 -3.01 23.72
N GLY A 6 -6.50 -2.10 24.38
CA GLY A 6 -5.31 -1.50 23.78
C GLY A 6 -4.21 -2.52 23.45
N ASN A 7 -4.00 -3.51 24.32
CA ASN A 7 -3.07 -4.62 24.07
C ASN A 7 -3.56 -5.52 22.92
N ALA A 8 -4.87 -5.78 22.82
CA ALA A 8 -5.44 -6.58 21.74
C ALA A 8 -5.24 -5.91 20.37
N ILE A 9 -5.52 -4.61 20.24
CA ILE A 9 -5.29 -3.86 18.99
C ILE A 9 -3.82 -3.91 18.58
N GLY A 10 -2.93 -3.75 19.57
CA GLY A 10 -1.51 -3.86 19.32
C GLY A 10 -1.04 -5.25 18.91
N PHE A 11 -1.62 -6.30 19.49
CA PHE A 11 -1.38 -7.69 19.07
C PHE A 11 -1.85 -7.94 17.64
N LEU A 12 -3.05 -7.47 17.27
CA LEU A 12 -3.57 -7.57 15.90
C LEU A 12 -2.66 -6.88 14.88
N GLY A 13 -2.16 -5.68 15.21
CA GLY A 13 -1.23 -4.98 14.33
C GLY A 13 0.09 -5.74 14.18
N ARG A 14 0.58 -6.37 15.25
CA ARG A 14 1.77 -7.23 15.18
C ARG A 14 1.53 -8.46 14.31
N MET A 15 0.37 -9.11 14.42
CA MET A 15 -0.01 -10.23 13.56
C MET A 15 -0.03 -9.82 12.10
N SER A 16 -0.62 -8.66 11.79
CA SER A 16 -0.62 -8.08 10.45
C SER A 16 0.79 -7.90 9.88
N SER A 17 1.73 -7.35 10.65
CA SER A 17 3.14 -7.23 10.23
C SER A 17 3.86 -8.57 10.09
N GLN A 18 3.50 -9.59 10.89
CA GLN A 18 4.02 -10.96 10.71
C GLN A 18 3.55 -11.57 9.39
N PHE A 19 2.28 -11.40 9.04
CA PHE A 19 1.78 -11.82 7.73
C PHE A 19 2.48 -11.05 6.59
N THR A 20 2.69 -9.74 6.73
CA THR A 20 3.47 -8.96 5.75
C THR A 20 4.90 -9.49 5.62
N LEU A 21 5.55 -9.88 6.71
CA LEU A 21 6.88 -10.50 6.65
C LEU A 21 6.84 -11.84 5.88
N ILE A 22 5.86 -12.70 6.16
CA ILE A 22 5.70 -13.98 5.46
C ILE A 22 5.47 -13.74 3.97
N ILE A 23 4.60 -12.79 3.61
CA ILE A 23 4.37 -12.36 2.22
C ILE A 23 5.69 -11.93 1.58
N GLY A 24 6.49 -11.12 2.28
CA GLY A 24 7.78 -10.66 1.77
C GLY A 24 8.78 -11.80 1.53
N VAL A 25 8.86 -12.77 2.45
CA VAL A 25 9.70 -13.96 2.28
C VAL A 25 9.25 -14.78 1.08
N VAL A 26 7.94 -15.02 0.96
CA VAL A 26 7.35 -15.78 -0.15
C VAL A 26 7.59 -15.06 -1.48
N TYR A 27 7.31 -13.77 -1.55
CA TYR A 27 7.56 -12.94 -2.74
C TYR A 27 9.02 -13.01 -3.18
N LEU A 28 9.96 -12.84 -2.25
CA LEU A 28 11.38 -12.91 -2.55
C LEU A 28 11.85 -14.31 -2.95
N TYR A 29 11.28 -15.36 -2.35
CA TYR A 29 11.60 -16.73 -2.73
C TYR A 29 11.28 -16.99 -4.21
N TYR A 30 10.13 -16.52 -4.69
CA TYR A 30 9.70 -16.70 -6.09
C TYR A 30 10.36 -15.73 -7.08
N HIS A 31 10.69 -14.50 -6.67
CA HIS A 31 11.25 -13.48 -7.58
C HIS A 31 12.78 -13.38 -7.59
N HIS A 32 13.50 -14.13 -6.74
CA HIS A 32 14.95 -14.02 -6.67
C HIS A 32 15.64 -14.94 -7.69
N PRO A 33 16.31 -14.40 -8.74
CA PRO A 33 16.80 -15.17 -9.89
C PRO A 33 17.87 -16.21 -9.54
N LYS A 34 18.55 -16.05 -8.40
CA LYS A 34 19.57 -17.00 -7.89
C LYS A 34 19.05 -18.02 -6.88
N LEU A 35 17.80 -17.86 -6.41
CA LEU A 35 17.14 -18.83 -5.52
C LEU A 35 16.14 -19.72 -6.27
N ASN A 36 16.00 -19.52 -7.59
CA ASN A 36 15.51 -20.52 -8.52
C ASN A 36 16.47 -21.73 -8.48
N LEU A 37 16.33 -22.54 -7.43
CA LEU A 37 16.70 -23.95 -7.47
C LEU A 37 16.06 -24.46 -8.75
N LYS A 38 16.88 -24.80 -9.75
CA LYS A 38 16.45 -25.42 -11.00
C LYS A 38 15.74 -26.73 -10.67
N TYR A 39 14.46 -26.65 -10.35
CA TYR A 39 13.51 -27.74 -10.42
C TYR A 39 12.99 -27.80 -11.87
N GLU A 40 13.91 -27.85 -12.84
CA GLU A 40 13.67 -27.88 -14.31
C GLU A 40 12.85 -29.10 -14.78
N SER A 41 12.11 -29.77 -13.90
CA SER A 41 11.32 -30.97 -14.23
C SER A 41 10.13 -31.22 -13.29
N CYS A 42 9.59 -30.19 -12.62
CA CYS A 42 8.32 -30.35 -11.90
C CYS A 42 7.28 -29.38 -12.45
N SER A 43 6.62 -29.81 -13.52
CA SER A 43 5.39 -29.18 -14.00
C SER A 43 4.30 -29.25 -12.92
N PHE A 44 3.47 -28.22 -12.88
CA PHE A 44 2.05 -28.38 -12.57
C PHE A 44 1.37 -28.03 -13.90
N GLU A 45 1.43 -28.91 -14.89
CA GLU A 45 0.90 -28.69 -16.26
C GLU A 45 -0.44 -27.92 -16.23
N ASP A 46 -0.60 -26.66 -16.64
CA ASP A 46 0.21 -25.70 -17.39
C ASP A 46 -0.19 -24.26 -16.95
N GLU A 47 0.66 -23.24 -17.08
CA GLU A 47 1.58 -22.65 -16.09
C GLU A 47 0.92 -21.93 -14.86
N PRO A 48 0.68 -22.62 -13.72
CA PRO A 48 -0.10 -22.09 -12.59
C PRO A 48 0.73 -21.38 -11.49
N GLY A 49 2.06 -21.39 -11.57
CA GLY A 49 2.93 -21.09 -10.42
C GLY A 49 3.45 -19.64 -10.32
N ALA A 50 3.74 -18.98 -11.43
CA ALA A 50 4.32 -17.63 -11.43
C ALA A 50 3.24 -16.53 -11.47
N LYS A 51 2.12 -16.77 -12.17
CA LYS A 51 1.06 -15.76 -12.36
C LYS A 51 0.41 -15.32 -11.04
N TRP A 52 0.27 -16.20 -10.04
CA TRP A 52 -0.47 -15.85 -8.81
C TRP A 52 0.24 -14.80 -7.94
N VAL A 53 1.57 -14.75 -7.98
CA VAL A 53 2.36 -13.79 -7.20
C VAL A 53 2.22 -12.38 -7.78
N ASP A 54 2.15 -12.29 -9.11
CA ASP A 54 2.08 -11.05 -9.89
C ASP A 54 0.67 -10.66 -10.35
N CYS A 55 -0.38 -11.35 -9.88
CA CYS A 55 -1.78 -11.02 -10.19
C CYS A 55 -2.19 -9.56 -9.86
N ASN A 56 -1.40 -8.84 -9.07
CA ASN A 56 -1.66 -7.44 -8.71
C ASN A 56 -0.74 -6.45 -9.43
N GLN A 57 -0.13 -6.83 -10.56
CA GLN A 57 0.81 -5.97 -11.28
C GLN A 57 0.16 -4.65 -11.74
N GLU A 58 -1.11 -4.67 -12.18
CA GLU A 58 -1.84 -3.44 -12.53
C GLU A 58 -2.00 -2.50 -11.33
N TRP A 59 -2.36 -3.06 -10.17
CA TRP A 59 -2.43 -2.29 -8.92
C TRP A 59 -1.06 -1.72 -8.57
N ALA A 60 -0.01 -2.54 -8.61
CA ALA A 60 1.34 -2.10 -8.36
C ALA A 60 1.74 -0.94 -9.29
N SER A 61 1.48 -1.08 -10.59
CA SER A 61 1.78 -0.07 -11.60
C SER A 61 1.05 1.26 -11.33
N ASN A 62 -0.24 1.23 -11.03
CA ASN A 62 -1.05 2.42 -10.75
C ASN A 62 -0.55 3.22 -9.52
N PHE A 63 0.05 2.55 -8.54
CA PHE A 63 0.61 3.19 -7.35
C PHE A 63 2.12 3.41 -7.43
N GLY A 64 2.75 3.13 -8.59
CA GLY A 64 4.20 3.28 -8.77
C GLY A 64 5.03 2.31 -7.91
N LEU A 65 4.44 1.21 -7.43
CA LEU A 65 5.13 0.20 -6.63
C LEU A 65 6.25 -0.55 -7.38
N PRO A 66 6.25 -0.70 -8.72
CA PRO A 66 7.39 -1.29 -9.45
C PRO A 66 8.70 -0.51 -9.28
N ALA A 67 8.64 0.78 -8.92
CA ALA A 67 9.82 1.57 -8.60
C ALA A 67 10.39 1.27 -7.20
N LEU A 68 9.61 0.61 -6.33
CA LEU A 68 10.06 0.22 -5.00
C LEU A 68 10.91 -1.06 -5.09
N PRO A 69 11.94 -1.21 -4.23
CA PRO A 69 12.73 -2.43 -4.19
C PRO A 69 11.85 -3.66 -3.89
N ASN A 70 12.14 -4.81 -4.52
CA ASN A 70 11.45 -6.09 -4.27
C ASN A 70 11.47 -6.53 -2.79
N MET A 71 12.41 -5.99 -2.01
CA MET A 71 12.57 -6.26 -0.57
C MET A 71 11.65 -5.41 0.32
N THR A 72 10.87 -4.48 -0.26
CA THR A 72 10.03 -3.53 0.50
C THR A 72 9.11 -4.25 1.47
N THR A 73 8.38 -5.26 0.99
CA THR A 73 7.43 -6.02 1.81
C THR A 73 8.11 -6.72 2.98
N LEU A 74 9.28 -7.33 2.74
CA LEU A 74 10.07 -7.98 3.77
C LEU A 74 10.49 -6.97 4.86
N PHE A 75 11.09 -5.85 4.45
CA PHE A 75 11.57 -4.84 5.39
C PHE A 75 10.43 -4.20 6.16
N VAL A 76 9.33 -3.82 5.51
CA VAL A 76 8.16 -3.23 6.18
C VAL A 76 7.57 -4.21 7.18
N GLY A 77 7.41 -5.50 6.83
CA GLY A 77 6.95 -6.53 7.77
C GLY A 77 7.89 -6.67 8.98
N LEU A 78 9.20 -6.71 8.73
CA LEU A 78 10.22 -6.78 9.79
C LEU A 78 10.16 -5.57 10.73
N PHE A 79 10.12 -4.36 10.17
CA PHE A 79 9.96 -3.12 10.93
C PHE A 79 8.67 -3.13 11.77
N GLY A 80 7.55 -3.58 11.20
CA GLY A 80 6.27 -3.64 11.91
C GLY A 80 6.27 -4.59 13.11
N ILE A 81 6.94 -5.74 13.01
CA ILE A 81 7.14 -6.67 14.13
C ILE A 81 7.94 -6.00 15.26
N PHE A 82 8.99 -5.27 14.88
CA PHE A 82 9.86 -4.56 15.82
C PHE A 82 9.19 -3.35 16.46
N MET A 83 8.29 -2.65 15.77
CA MET A 83 7.55 -1.51 16.32
C MET A 83 6.68 -1.85 17.53
N TYR A 84 6.35 -3.14 17.73
CA TYR A 84 5.63 -3.57 18.93
C TYR A 84 6.51 -3.93 20.13
N ARG A 85 7.84 -3.98 19.97
CA ARG A 85 8.78 -4.30 21.06
C ARG A 85 9.00 -3.08 21.97
N PRO A 86 8.92 -3.25 23.31
CA PRO A 86 9.06 -2.14 24.24
C PRO A 86 10.46 -1.49 24.22
N VAL A 87 11.50 -2.26 23.88
CA VAL A 87 12.90 -1.79 23.81
C VAL A 87 13.08 -0.68 22.76
N LEU A 88 12.38 -0.79 21.62
CA LEU A 88 12.55 0.15 20.51
C LEU A 88 11.75 1.44 20.66
N LEU A 89 10.82 1.50 21.64
CA LEU A 89 10.05 2.71 21.90
C LEU A 89 10.90 3.88 22.45
N GLN A 90 12.11 3.59 22.90
CA GLN A 90 13.10 4.59 23.31
C GLN A 90 13.79 5.26 22.11
N VAL A 91 13.84 4.58 20.97
CA VAL A 91 14.50 5.08 19.76
C VAL A 91 13.61 6.12 19.07
N GLN A 92 14.20 7.26 18.70
CA GLN A 92 13.51 8.31 17.98
C GLN A 92 13.05 7.79 16.61
N GLY A 93 11.78 8.04 16.25
CA GLY A 93 11.17 7.54 15.01
C GLY A 93 10.25 6.32 15.18
N PHE A 94 10.31 5.62 16.31
CA PHE A 94 9.37 4.51 16.58
C PHE A 94 8.00 5.02 17.06
N PRO A 95 6.89 4.32 16.73
CA PRO A 95 5.55 4.73 17.13
C PRO A 95 5.36 4.74 18.65
N LYS A 96 5.22 5.93 19.24
CA LYS A 96 5.02 6.13 20.69
C LYS A 96 3.54 6.11 21.09
N ASN A 97 2.64 6.24 20.12
CA ASN A 97 1.19 6.30 20.33
C ASN A 97 0.44 5.51 19.26
N PHE A 98 -0.87 5.33 19.45
CA PHE A 98 -1.69 4.57 18.50
C PHE A 98 -1.85 5.28 17.15
N VAL A 99 -1.74 6.61 17.09
CA VAL A 99 -1.80 7.36 15.81
C VAL A 99 -0.63 7.00 14.92
N GLN A 100 0.59 7.10 15.43
CA GLN A 100 1.80 6.76 14.68
C GLN A 100 1.77 5.30 14.23
N TYR A 101 1.22 4.41 15.08
CA TYR A 101 1.08 3.01 14.74
C TYR A 101 0.01 2.78 13.66
N GLY A 102 -1.13 3.48 13.74
CA GLY A 102 -2.16 3.45 12.70
C GLY A 102 -1.64 3.96 11.36
N ILE A 103 -0.89 5.05 11.34
CA ILE A 103 -0.23 5.57 10.12
C ILE A 103 0.70 4.51 9.52
N PHE A 104 1.52 3.85 10.34
CA PHE A 104 2.39 2.78 9.88
C PHE A 104 1.60 1.61 9.27
N LEU A 105 0.54 1.14 9.94
CA LEU A 105 -0.30 0.05 9.43
C LEU A 105 -1.02 0.42 8.12
N PHE A 106 -1.38 1.69 7.96
CA PHE A 106 -1.93 2.21 6.71
C PHE A 106 -0.88 2.12 5.58
N VAL A 107 0.34 2.65 5.82
CA VAL A 107 1.45 2.55 4.87
C VAL A 107 1.77 1.08 4.54
N GLN A 108 1.79 0.20 5.54
CA GLN A 108 1.99 -1.24 5.35
C GLN A 108 0.91 -1.85 4.45
N GLY A 109 -0.37 -1.50 4.65
CA GLY A 109 -1.47 -1.95 3.81
C GLY A 109 -1.29 -1.58 2.33
N PHE A 110 -1.02 -0.30 2.06
CA PHE A 110 -0.92 0.21 0.69
C PHE A 110 0.36 -0.21 -0.03
N PHE A 111 1.51 -0.09 0.63
CA PHE A 111 2.81 -0.18 -0.02
C PHE A 111 3.55 -1.50 0.20
N ALA A 112 3.09 -2.36 1.12
CA ALA A 112 3.74 -3.64 1.39
C ALA A 112 2.81 -4.84 1.20
N ASN A 113 1.48 -4.64 1.16
CA ASN A 113 0.54 -5.75 1.05
C ASN A 113 -0.20 -5.76 -0.30
N PHE A 114 -0.92 -4.70 -0.67
CA PHE A 114 -1.76 -4.74 -1.88
C PHE A 114 -1.00 -5.05 -3.17
N GLY A 115 0.24 -4.57 -3.31
CA GLY A 115 1.06 -4.81 -4.51
C GLY A 115 1.75 -6.17 -4.59
N TYR A 116 1.63 -7.06 -3.59
CA TYR A 116 2.51 -8.23 -3.46
C TYR A 116 1.73 -9.52 -3.17
N CYS A 117 2.14 -10.65 -3.76
CA CYS A 117 1.55 -11.99 -3.57
C CYS A 117 0.03 -12.08 -3.84
N GLY A 118 -0.45 -11.42 -4.89
CA GLY A 118 -1.83 -11.56 -5.38
C GLY A 118 -2.92 -11.38 -4.31
N LYS A 119 -3.89 -12.30 -4.26
CA LYS A 119 -5.06 -12.23 -3.36
C LYS A 119 -4.68 -12.20 -1.88
N LEU A 120 -3.61 -12.88 -1.49
CA LEU A 120 -3.19 -12.97 -0.10
C LEU A 120 -2.64 -11.62 0.42
N GLY A 121 -1.91 -10.89 -0.44
CA GLY A 121 -1.54 -9.50 -0.18
C GLY A 121 -2.75 -8.60 -0.01
N VAL A 122 -3.79 -8.78 -0.84
CA VAL A 122 -5.02 -7.98 -0.75
C VAL A 122 -5.74 -8.18 0.58
N VAL A 123 -5.95 -9.43 0.99
CA VAL A 123 -6.59 -9.75 2.28
C VAL A 123 -5.81 -9.17 3.45
N ASN A 124 -4.48 -9.33 3.47
CA ASN A 124 -3.66 -8.76 4.55
C ASN A 124 -3.59 -7.22 4.49
N GLY A 125 -3.69 -6.63 3.30
CA GLY A 125 -3.77 -5.18 3.09
C GLY A 125 -5.01 -4.58 3.75
N PHE A 126 -6.18 -5.14 3.47
CA PHE A 126 -7.42 -4.74 4.14
C PHE A 126 -7.40 -4.98 5.64
N PHE A 127 -6.86 -6.12 6.09
CA PHE A 127 -6.68 -6.39 7.51
C PHE A 127 -5.80 -5.32 8.18
N SER A 128 -4.70 -4.92 7.54
CA SER A 128 -3.80 -3.86 8.04
C SER A 128 -4.53 -2.52 8.17
N ILE A 129 -5.31 -2.14 7.15
CA ILE A 129 -6.12 -0.90 7.16
C ILE A 129 -7.17 -0.95 8.27
N PHE A 130 -7.89 -2.08 8.41
CA PHE A 130 -8.87 -2.25 9.47
C PHE A 130 -8.24 -2.07 10.86
N VAL A 131 -7.08 -2.68 11.11
CA VAL A 131 -6.37 -2.50 12.39
C VAL A 131 -5.84 -1.07 12.55
N ALA A 132 -5.42 -0.40 11.47
CA ALA A 132 -5.05 1.02 11.50
C ALA A 132 -6.22 1.89 11.99
N VAL A 133 -7.43 1.62 11.50
CA VAL A 133 -8.66 2.28 11.95
C VAL A 133 -8.90 2.07 13.44
N LEU A 134 -8.79 0.83 13.92
CA LEU A 134 -8.94 0.51 15.33
C LEU A 134 -7.89 1.25 16.18
N ALA A 135 -6.67 1.41 15.69
CA ALA A 135 -5.65 2.20 16.37
C ALA A 135 -6.03 3.69 16.47
N PHE A 136 -6.61 4.27 15.41
CA PHE A 136 -7.12 5.65 15.47
C PHE A 136 -8.28 5.81 16.45
N ILE A 137 -9.24 4.87 16.45
CA ILE A 137 -10.33 4.82 17.43
C ILE A 137 -9.76 4.72 18.85
N ALA A 138 -8.75 3.87 19.06
CA ALA A 138 -8.09 3.71 20.36
C ALA A 138 -7.45 5.01 20.85
N GLN A 139 -6.82 5.78 19.95
CA GLN A 139 -6.29 7.09 20.32
C GLN A 139 -7.40 8.05 20.78
N VAL A 140 -8.48 8.17 19.99
CA VAL A 140 -9.56 9.14 20.26
C VAL A 140 -10.30 8.78 21.55
N THR A 141 -10.46 7.50 21.84
CA THR A 141 -11.10 6.99 23.07
C THR A 141 -10.17 7.02 24.29
N GLY A 142 -8.91 7.43 24.12
CA GLY A 142 -7.91 7.45 25.20
C GLY A 142 -7.56 6.06 25.72
N LEU A 143 -7.63 5.03 24.86
CA LEU A 143 -7.10 3.72 25.18
C LEU A 143 -5.58 3.79 25.18
N GLU A 144 -4.98 3.17 26.19
CA GLU A 144 -3.53 3.07 26.34
C GLU A 144 -3.15 1.61 26.47
N ALA A 145 -2.18 1.15 25.66
CA ALA A 145 -1.57 -0.16 25.84
C ALA A 145 -0.59 -0.11 27.01
N ASP A 146 -0.38 -1.24 27.70
CA ASP A 146 0.52 -1.29 28.86
C ASP A 146 1.95 -0.83 28.52
N ARG A 147 2.39 -1.07 27.28
CA ARG A 147 3.68 -0.58 26.77
C ARG A 147 3.80 0.95 26.78
N MET A 148 2.72 1.67 26.47
CA MET A 148 2.72 3.13 26.43
C MET A 148 2.72 3.72 27.84
N LEU A 149 2.06 3.04 28.78
CA LEU A 149 2.05 3.41 30.20
C LEU A 149 3.45 3.27 30.82
N LYS A 150 4.21 2.22 30.47
CA LYS A 150 5.59 2.03 30.96
C LYS A 150 6.52 3.20 30.63
N ILE A 151 6.37 3.80 29.46
CA ILE A 151 7.19 4.95 29.03
C ILE A 151 6.83 6.20 29.82
N LYS A 152 5.55 6.43 30.10
CA LYS A 152 5.11 7.57 30.90
C LYS A 152 5.63 7.47 32.33
N GLY A 153 5.63 6.27 32.91
CA GLY A 153 6.12 6.04 34.27
C GLY A 153 7.58 6.43 34.48
N HIS A 154 8.45 6.27 33.47
CA HIS A 154 9.86 6.65 33.58
C HIS A 154 10.09 8.17 33.55
N LYS A 155 9.22 8.95 32.89
CA LYS A 155 9.40 10.42 32.81
C LYS A 155 8.99 11.18 34.08
N VAL A 156 8.19 10.56 34.95
CA VAL A 156 7.64 11.25 36.14
C VAL A 156 8.63 11.25 37.31
N VAL A 157 9.63 10.36 37.30
CA VAL A 157 10.59 10.25 38.42
C VAL A 157 11.69 11.31 38.37
N ASP A 158 11.97 11.90 37.20
CA ASP A 158 13.14 12.78 37.03
C ASP A 158 12.87 14.28 37.17
N CYS A 159 11.61 14.71 37.34
CA CYS A 159 11.26 16.13 37.35
C CYS A 159 10.29 16.49 38.49
N VAL A 160 10.78 16.51 39.73
CA VAL A 160 10.09 17.21 40.84
C VAL A 160 10.47 18.69 40.75
N ALA A 161 9.67 19.47 40.03
CA ALA A 161 9.69 20.93 40.02
C ALA A 161 8.30 21.45 40.47
N ASP A 162 8.30 22.59 41.17
CA ASP A 162 7.19 23.23 41.88
C ASP A 162 5.75 22.91 41.39
N GLU A 163 4.94 22.33 42.28
CA GLU A 163 3.60 21.78 41.97
C GLU A 163 2.60 22.81 41.40
N GLN A 164 2.75 24.09 41.72
CA GLN A 164 1.69 25.07 41.47
C GLN A 164 1.72 25.64 40.06
N ASP A 165 2.88 26.02 39.53
CA ASP A 165 3.03 26.44 38.11
C ASP A 165 2.89 25.26 37.14
N VAL A 166 3.22 24.06 37.61
CA VAL A 166 3.00 22.81 36.88
C VAL A 166 1.50 22.53 36.69
N SER A 167 0.64 22.80 37.69
CA SER A 167 -0.80 22.54 37.57
C SER A 167 -1.49 23.37 36.48
N ARG A 168 -1.13 24.66 36.36
CA ARG A 168 -1.74 25.58 35.40
C ARG A 168 -1.25 25.31 33.98
N SER A 169 0.06 25.11 33.82
CA SER A 169 0.66 24.72 32.54
C SER A 169 0.20 23.33 32.07
N LEU A 170 -0.03 22.37 32.98
CA LEU A 170 -0.59 21.06 32.64
C LEU A 170 -2.05 21.17 32.14
N SER A 171 -2.86 22.04 32.73
CA SER A 171 -4.25 22.23 32.29
C SER A 171 -4.33 22.77 30.86
N GLU A 172 -3.41 23.66 30.50
CA GLU A 172 -3.37 24.29 29.18
C GLU A 172 -2.66 23.42 28.13
N ALA A 173 -1.65 22.64 28.55
CA ALA A 173 -0.99 21.63 27.73
C ALA A 173 -1.86 20.39 27.48
N ALA A 174 -2.91 20.17 28.28
CA ALA A 174 -3.82 19.04 28.11
C ALA A 174 -4.76 19.19 26.90
N ILE A 175 -4.99 20.40 26.39
CA ILE A 175 -5.84 20.64 25.23
C ILE A 175 -5.02 20.38 23.97
N LYS A 176 -5.22 19.19 23.38
CA LYS A 176 -4.52 18.74 22.17
C LYS A 176 -5.05 19.46 20.92
N ASP A 177 -4.12 19.95 20.10
CA ASP A 177 -4.44 20.46 18.76
C ASP A 177 -4.62 19.30 17.78
N TYR A 178 -5.86 19.09 17.34
CA TYR A 178 -6.20 18.09 16.32
C TYR A 178 -6.19 18.64 14.89
N TYR A 179 -5.77 19.89 14.69
CA TYR A 179 -5.83 20.57 13.39
C TYR A 179 -5.16 19.79 12.23
N PRO A 180 -3.92 19.26 12.38
CA PRO A 180 -3.30 18.45 11.31
C PRO A 180 -4.09 17.16 11.01
N TRP A 181 -4.62 16.54 12.07
CA TRP A 181 -5.44 15.32 11.97
C TRP A 181 -6.74 15.57 11.22
N THR A 182 -7.43 16.67 11.52
CA THR A 182 -8.69 17.02 10.84
C THR A 182 -8.48 17.41 9.39
N ILE A 183 -7.34 18.04 9.04
CA ILE A 183 -6.99 18.29 7.64
C ILE A 183 -6.85 16.97 6.87
N MET A 184 -6.14 15.99 7.44
CA MET A 184 -6.01 14.67 6.81
C MET A 184 -7.37 14.00 6.58
N SER A 185 -8.33 14.21 7.48
CA SER A 185 -9.67 13.62 7.35
C SER A 185 -10.51 14.19 6.20
N VAL A 186 -10.20 15.41 5.71
CA VAL A 186 -10.88 16.04 4.56
C VAL A 186 -10.68 15.23 3.29
N PHE A 187 -9.52 14.60 3.12
CA PHE A 187 -9.22 13.76 1.96
C PHE A 187 -10.08 12.48 1.91
N PHE A 188 -10.58 12.01 3.05
CA PHE A 188 -11.41 10.81 3.12
C PHE A 188 -12.90 11.13 2.96
N CYS A 189 -13.36 12.20 3.60
CA CYS A 189 -14.74 12.68 3.48
C CYS A 189 -14.75 14.21 3.64
N PRO A 190 -14.83 14.97 2.53
CA PRO A 190 -14.69 16.44 2.58
C PRO A 190 -15.69 17.12 3.50
N ILE A 191 -16.94 16.65 3.52
CA ILE A 191 -18.02 17.23 4.33
C ILE A 191 -17.73 17.05 5.84
N LEU A 192 -17.50 15.82 6.28
CA LEU A 192 -17.25 15.51 7.68
C LEU A 192 -15.88 16.04 8.15
N GLY A 193 -14.86 15.94 7.28
CA GLY A 193 -13.54 16.48 7.56
C GLY A 193 -13.56 17.99 7.71
N GLY A 194 -14.33 18.69 6.86
CA GLY A 194 -14.55 20.14 6.95
C GLY A 194 -15.14 20.57 8.30
N MET A 195 -16.11 19.82 8.82
CA MET A 195 -16.64 20.05 10.19
C MET A 195 -15.55 19.87 11.25
N GLY A 196 -14.70 18.85 11.12
CA GLY A 196 -13.55 18.65 12.01
C GLY A 196 -12.55 19.82 11.99
N VAL A 197 -12.27 20.38 10.80
CA VAL A 197 -11.39 21.55 10.66
C VAL A 197 -12.01 22.79 11.30
N TYR A 198 -13.32 23.00 11.12
CA TYR A 198 -14.06 24.11 11.74
C TYR A 198 -13.99 24.06 13.28
N GLU A 199 -14.24 22.88 13.86
CA GLU A 199 -14.13 22.67 15.31
C GLU A 199 -12.68 22.84 15.81
N SER A 200 -11.68 22.39 15.04
CA SER A 200 -10.27 22.63 15.38
C SER A 200 -9.91 24.12 15.34
N TYR A 201 -10.54 24.91 14.48
CA TYR A 201 -10.39 26.36 14.44
C TYR A 201 -11.06 27.04 15.65
N GLN A 202 -12.26 26.58 16.04
CA GLN A 202 -12.96 27.00 17.27
C GLN A 202 -12.07 26.81 18.51
N VAL A 203 -11.36 25.68 18.64
CA VAL A 203 -10.42 25.43 19.74
C VAL A 203 -9.38 26.54 19.88
N LYS A 204 -8.79 27.00 18.76
CA LYS A 204 -7.79 28.07 18.77
C LYS A 204 -8.39 29.41 19.22
N ASN A 205 -9.62 29.71 18.81
CA ASN A 205 -10.31 30.94 19.20
C ASN A 205 -10.70 30.92 20.68
N LEU A 206 -11.25 29.80 21.16
CA LEU A 206 -11.62 29.62 22.58
C LEU A 206 -10.39 29.64 23.49
N LYS A 207 -9.25 29.09 23.03
CA LYS A 207 -7.97 29.18 23.75
C LYS A 207 -7.48 30.63 23.85
N LYS A 208 -7.61 31.43 22.78
CA LYS A 208 -7.30 32.88 22.81
C LYS A 208 -8.24 33.64 23.76
N ALA A 209 -9.50 33.23 23.85
CA ALA A 209 -10.49 33.82 24.77
C ALA A 209 -10.32 33.37 26.23
N LYS A 210 -9.39 32.45 26.53
CA LYS A 210 -9.18 31.83 27.86
C LYS A 210 -10.38 31.02 28.36
N GLU A 211 -11.26 30.57 27.47
CA GLU A 211 -12.40 29.69 27.79
C GLU A 211 -11.99 28.22 27.66
N LEU A 212 -11.30 27.71 28.69
CA LEU A 212 -10.67 26.38 28.65
C LEU A 212 -11.67 25.23 28.53
N ASP A 213 -12.84 25.33 29.18
CA ASP A 213 -13.87 24.27 29.13
C ASP A 213 -14.49 24.15 27.73
N GLY A 214 -14.77 25.29 27.09
CA GLY A 214 -15.23 25.34 25.70
C GLY A 214 -14.19 24.78 24.74
N ALA A 215 -12.93 25.17 24.90
CA ALA A 215 -11.83 24.64 24.09
C ALA A 215 -11.67 23.12 24.24
N ARG A 216 -11.90 22.57 25.45
CA ARG A 216 -11.86 21.13 25.70
C ARG A 216 -12.98 20.41 24.97
N LEU A 217 -14.22 20.92 25.03
CA LEU A 217 -15.36 20.33 24.32
C LEU A 217 -15.17 20.39 22.80
N ALA A 218 -14.77 21.54 22.26
CA ALA A 218 -14.47 21.71 20.84
C ALA A 218 -13.35 20.77 20.38
N SER A 219 -12.31 20.54 21.20
CA SER A 219 -11.22 19.61 20.85
C SER A 219 -11.71 18.15 20.76
N GLN A 220 -12.64 17.74 21.62
CA GLN A 220 -13.24 16.41 21.57
C GLN A 220 -14.15 16.26 20.35
N ASN A 221 -14.91 17.30 20.01
CA ASN A 221 -15.77 17.30 18.83
C ASN A 221 -14.93 17.25 17.55
N ALA A 222 -13.87 18.04 17.44
CA ALA A 222 -12.93 18.00 16.33
C ALA A 222 -12.35 16.60 16.11
N ALA A 223 -11.93 15.94 17.18
CA ALA A 223 -11.42 14.56 17.12
C ALA A 223 -12.50 13.56 16.66
N LYS A 224 -13.74 13.69 17.16
CA LYS A 224 -14.88 12.84 16.76
C LYS A 224 -15.21 13.02 15.28
N TRP A 225 -15.34 14.25 14.80
CA TRP A 225 -15.65 14.54 13.39
C TRP A 225 -14.55 14.03 12.45
N GLY A 226 -13.28 14.28 12.80
CA GLY A 226 -12.17 13.75 12.01
C GLY A 226 -12.16 12.21 11.96
N LEU A 227 -12.51 11.54 13.06
CA LEU A 227 -12.63 10.09 13.09
C LEU A 227 -13.80 9.58 12.22
N TRP A 228 -14.98 10.20 12.33
CA TRP A 228 -16.14 9.84 11.51
C TRP A 228 -15.87 10.04 10.02
N ALA A 229 -15.21 11.14 9.64
CA ALA A 229 -14.82 11.41 8.27
C ALA A 229 -13.92 10.30 7.69
N ILE A 230 -12.93 9.85 8.48
CA ILE A 230 -12.01 8.78 8.11
C ILE A 230 -12.74 7.43 7.99
N MET A 231 -13.60 7.10 8.96
CA MET A 231 -14.41 5.87 8.96
C MET A 231 -15.32 5.79 7.73
N VAL A 232 -16.11 6.84 7.51
CA VAL A 232 -17.06 6.90 6.38
C VAL A 232 -16.31 6.90 5.06
N GLY A 233 -15.23 7.68 4.93
CA GLY A 233 -14.42 7.70 3.72
C GLY A 233 -13.82 6.34 3.39
N MET A 234 -13.30 5.60 4.38
CA MET A 234 -12.80 4.23 4.14
C MET A 234 -13.90 3.26 3.70
N VAL A 235 -15.09 3.34 4.29
CA VAL A 235 -16.22 2.49 3.87
C VAL A 235 -16.63 2.82 2.43
N LEU A 236 -16.66 4.11 2.05
CA LEU A 236 -16.99 4.54 0.69
C LEU A 236 -15.93 4.08 -0.32
N ILE A 237 -14.64 4.29 -0.03
CA ILE A 237 -13.53 3.84 -0.88
C ILE A 237 -13.53 2.30 -1.01
N GLY A 238 -13.75 1.59 0.10
CA GLY A 238 -13.85 0.12 0.10
C GLY A 238 -15.04 -0.38 -0.73
N SER A 239 -16.20 0.27 -0.61
CA SER A 239 -17.39 -0.10 -1.39
C SER A 239 -17.19 0.16 -2.89
N LEU A 240 -16.61 1.32 -3.25
CA LEU A 240 -16.34 1.67 -4.64
C LEU A 240 -15.31 0.74 -5.28
N THR A 241 -14.28 0.35 -4.54
CA THR A 241 -13.28 -0.62 -5.03
C THR A 241 -13.88 -2.01 -5.23
N ILE A 242 -14.74 -2.49 -4.31
CA ILE A 242 -15.45 -3.76 -4.50
C ILE A 242 -16.36 -3.71 -5.72
N ILE A 243 -17.18 -2.66 -5.86
CA ILE A 243 -18.10 -2.49 -7.00
C ILE A 243 -17.32 -2.43 -8.32
N GLY A 244 -16.19 -1.71 -8.34
CA GLY A 244 -15.32 -1.64 -9.51
C GLY A 244 -14.77 -3.01 -9.90
N VAL A 245 -14.30 -3.80 -8.93
CA VAL A 245 -13.76 -5.14 -9.18
C VAL A 245 -14.87 -6.14 -9.60
N THR A 246 -16.08 -6.04 -9.06
CA THR A 246 -17.17 -6.98 -9.39
C THR A 246 -17.89 -6.65 -10.70
N ASN A 247 -17.87 -5.40 -11.15
CA ASN A 247 -18.57 -4.95 -12.35
C ASN A 247 -17.67 -4.76 -13.56
N LEU A 248 -16.35 -4.92 -13.42
CA LEU A 248 -15.50 -5.04 -14.59
C LEU A 248 -15.92 -6.33 -15.32
N PRO A 249 -16.31 -6.26 -16.60
CA PRO A 249 -16.53 -7.47 -17.38
C PRO A 249 -15.27 -8.33 -17.23
N PRO A 250 -15.39 -9.66 -17.11
CA PRO A 250 -14.22 -10.52 -17.03
C PRO A 250 -13.30 -10.07 -18.15
N ALA A 251 -12.10 -9.62 -17.77
CA ALA A 251 -11.13 -9.16 -18.76
C ALA A 251 -11.12 -10.25 -19.81
N VAL A 252 -11.45 -9.89 -21.06
CA VAL A 252 -11.29 -10.81 -22.17
C VAL A 252 -9.79 -11.04 -22.14
N VAL A 253 -9.41 -12.14 -21.48
CA VAL A 253 -8.09 -12.73 -21.63
C VAL A 253 -8.12 -12.97 -23.11
N ALA A 254 -7.46 -12.09 -23.86
CA ALA A 254 -6.97 -12.46 -25.15
C ALA A 254 -6.14 -13.69 -24.80
N SER A 255 -6.76 -14.87 -24.92
CA SER A 255 -6.01 -15.97 -25.47
C SER A 255 -5.37 -15.32 -26.68
N ALA A 256 -4.06 -15.12 -26.59
CA ALA A 256 -3.29 -15.41 -27.77
C ALA A 256 -3.74 -16.82 -28.10
N ASP A 257 -4.79 -16.93 -28.91
CA ASP A 257 -5.06 -18.12 -29.66
C ASP A 257 -3.73 -18.27 -30.38
N ASP A 258 -2.99 -19.27 -29.91
CA ASP A 258 -1.84 -19.83 -30.57
C ASP A 258 -2.36 -20.30 -31.93
N ASP A 259 -2.52 -19.36 -32.86
CA ASP A 259 -2.74 -19.56 -34.29
C ASP A 259 -1.43 -20.06 -34.94
N ASP A 260 -0.60 -20.77 -34.17
CA ASP A 260 0.56 -21.54 -34.62
C ASP A 260 0.18 -23.04 -34.72
N GLU A 261 -1.08 -23.37 -35.06
CA GLU A 261 -1.39 -24.66 -35.67
C GLU A 261 -0.75 -24.71 -37.07
N ASP A 262 0.51 -25.14 -37.09
CA ASP A 262 0.93 -26.28 -37.90
C ASP A 262 0.47 -26.29 -39.37
N GLN A 263 0.79 -25.25 -40.13
CA GLN A 263 0.87 -25.38 -41.60
C GLN A 263 2.23 -25.93 -42.06
N TYR A 264 2.75 -26.94 -41.38
CA TYR A 264 3.76 -27.85 -41.94
C TYR A 264 3.06 -29.14 -42.37
N GLY A 265 2.43 -29.07 -43.53
CA GLY A 265 1.99 -30.25 -44.27
C GLY A 265 3.21 -31.06 -44.72
N TYR A 266 3.55 -32.08 -43.92
CA TYR A 266 4.28 -33.25 -44.39
C TYR A 266 3.30 -34.40 -44.55
N GLY A 267 3.30 -34.99 -45.75
CA GLY A 267 2.49 -36.15 -46.15
C GLY A 267 1.98 -35.93 -47.58
N ASP A 268 2.85 -36.03 -48.58
CA ASP A 268 3.29 -37.26 -49.27
C ASP A 268 2.32 -37.68 -50.39
N ASP A 269 2.95 -38.02 -51.53
CA ASP A 269 2.48 -38.81 -52.67
C ASP A 269 1.67 -38.08 -53.78
N ASP A 270 2.36 -37.66 -54.85
CA ASP A 270 2.24 -38.34 -56.17
C ASP A 270 3.12 -37.67 -57.25
N ASP A 271 4.13 -38.41 -57.69
CA ASP A 271 4.63 -38.64 -59.05
C ASP A 271 4.47 -37.54 -60.12
N GLY A 272 5.59 -36.91 -60.47
CA GLY A 272 5.70 -36.09 -61.68
C GLY A 272 7.13 -35.81 -62.08
N ASP A 273 7.66 -36.65 -62.97
CA ASP A 273 8.95 -36.50 -63.66
C ASP A 273 9.21 -35.07 -64.16
N GLY A 274 10.44 -34.58 -64.00
CA GLY A 274 10.85 -33.29 -64.55
C GLY A 274 12.27 -32.86 -64.20
N ASP A 275 13.24 -33.56 -64.81
CA ASP A 275 14.53 -33.08 -65.34
C ASP A 275 15.17 -31.78 -64.78
N ASP A 276 16.40 -31.99 -64.28
CA ASP A 276 17.61 -31.18 -64.49
C ASP A 276 17.55 -29.65 -64.36
N ALA A 277 18.21 -29.12 -63.31
CA ALA A 277 19.16 -28.02 -63.47
C ALA A 277 20.04 -27.86 -62.22
N ASP A 278 21.32 -28.20 -62.38
CA ASP A 278 22.42 -27.78 -61.54
C ASP A 278 22.51 -26.24 -61.46
N GLY A 279 22.80 -25.70 -60.28
CA GLY A 279 23.10 -24.28 -60.13
C GLY A 279 23.35 -23.86 -58.68
N ASP A 280 24.62 -23.95 -58.28
CA ASP A 280 25.39 -22.95 -57.50
C ASP A 280 24.62 -22.13 -56.44
N ALA A 281 24.88 -22.36 -55.15
CA ALA A 281 25.90 -21.62 -54.38
C ALA A 281 25.63 -20.10 -54.32
N ASP A 282 25.29 -19.63 -53.12
CA ASP A 282 25.54 -18.31 -52.50
C ASP A 282 24.42 -18.12 -51.44
N GLY A 283 24.69 -17.95 -50.14
CA GLY A 283 25.62 -16.98 -49.59
C GLY A 283 24.87 -15.66 -49.39
N ASP A 284 24.68 -15.28 -48.12
CA ASP A 284 24.33 -13.93 -47.63
C ASP A 284 22.82 -13.59 -47.49
N GLY A 285 22.41 -13.14 -46.29
CA GLY A 285 21.08 -12.53 -46.14
C GLY A 285 20.57 -12.07 -44.77
N ASP A 286 21.10 -12.47 -43.61
CA ASP A 286 20.48 -12.14 -42.30
C ASP A 286 20.83 -10.75 -41.75
N ALA A 287 20.83 -9.70 -42.59
CA ALA A 287 21.18 -8.33 -42.18
C ALA A 287 20.02 -7.32 -42.20
N ASP A 288 18.81 -7.70 -42.62
CA ASP A 288 17.73 -6.73 -42.88
C ASP A 288 16.75 -6.50 -41.70
N ASP A 289 16.77 -7.31 -40.64
CA ASP A 289 15.83 -7.17 -39.52
C ASP A 289 16.14 -5.99 -38.58
N ALA A 290 17.40 -5.54 -38.54
CA ALA A 290 17.79 -4.41 -37.70
C ALA A 290 17.26 -3.06 -38.25
N ALA A 291 17.11 -2.94 -39.57
CA ALA A 291 16.64 -1.71 -40.22
C ALA A 291 15.12 -1.53 -40.11
N ASP A 292 14.34 -2.62 -40.14
CA ASP A 292 12.87 -2.53 -39.96
C ASP A 292 12.51 -2.15 -38.52
N THR A 293 13.29 -2.65 -37.55
CA THR A 293 13.09 -2.33 -36.13
C THR A 293 13.33 -0.85 -35.83
N GLU A 294 14.34 -0.22 -36.42
CA GLU A 294 14.61 1.23 -36.22
C GLU A 294 13.54 2.11 -36.90
N ARG A 295 12.98 1.66 -38.03
CA ARG A 295 11.89 2.37 -38.73
C ARG A 295 10.60 2.38 -37.92
N ARG A 296 10.22 1.23 -37.34
CA ARG A 296 9.03 1.12 -36.46
C ARG A 296 9.17 1.96 -35.19
N LEU A 297 10.37 2.04 -34.61
CA LEU A 297 10.65 2.89 -33.44
C LEU A 297 10.52 4.39 -33.75
N ARG A 298 10.93 4.84 -34.94
CA ARG A 298 10.78 6.25 -35.35
C ARG A 298 9.32 6.63 -35.61
N GLU A 299 8.52 5.75 -36.21
CA GLU A 299 7.09 6.00 -36.39
C GLU A 299 6.35 6.07 -35.04
N PHE A 300 6.69 5.20 -34.09
CA PHE A 300 6.08 5.18 -32.77
C PHE A 300 6.42 6.43 -31.94
N LEU A 301 7.66 6.92 -32.02
CA LEU A 301 8.10 8.14 -31.33
C LEU A 301 7.58 9.41 -32.01
N GLY A 302 7.47 9.43 -33.34
CA GLY A 302 6.85 10.53 -34.09
C GLY A 302 5.38 10.74 -33.72
N ALA A 303 4.61 9.65 -33.62
CA ALA A 303 3.18 9.71 -33.27
C ALA A 303 2.93 10.24 -31.83
N LYS A 304 3.79 9.91 -30.87
CA LYS A 304 3.67 10.43 -29.49
C LYS A 304 3.95 11.92 -29.37
N THR A 305 4.80 12.47 -30.23
CA THR A 305 5.18 13.89 -30.17
C THR A 305 4.07 14.80 -30.68
N VAL A 306 3.24 14.31 -31.62
CA VAL A 306 2.07 15.05 -32.13
C VAL A 306 0.94 15.09 -31.10
N MET A 307 0.69 14.00 -30.36
CA MET A 307 -0.36 14.00 -29.32
C MET A 307 0.00 14.87 -28.09
N ALA A 308 1.28 15.08 -27.79
CA ALA A 308 1.69 15.96 -26.70
C ALA A 308 1.49 17.45 -27.03
N ALA A 309 1.48 17.83 -28.31
CA ALA A 309 1.29 19.21 -28.73
C ALA A 309 -0.20 19.65 -28.66
N ASP A 310 -1.15 18.75 -28.91
CA ASP A 310 -2.58 19.05 -28.86
C ASP A 310 -3.13 19.19 -27.43
N VAL A 311 -2.48 18.59 -26.43
CA VAL A 311 -2.98 18.62 -25.03
C VAL A 311 -2.58 19.89 -24.28
N PHE A 312 -1.60 20.67 -24.77
CA PHE A 312 -1.17 21.93 -24.16
C PHE A 312 -1.60 23.19 -24.94
N GLY A 313 -2.47 23.02 -25.94
CA GLY A 313 -2.92 24.08 -26.85
C GLY A 313 -4.39 24.50 -26.72
N GLN A 314 -5.05 24.27 -25.58
CA GLN A 314 -6.39 24.82 -25.26
C GLN A 314 -6.49 25.30 -23.82
#